data_AF-A0ABD1Q3W1-F1
#
_entry.id   AF-A0ABD1Q3W1-F1
#
_cell.length_a   1.000
_cell.length_b   1.000
_cell.length_c   1.000
_cell.angle_alpha   90.00
_cell.angle_beta   90.00
_cell.angle_gamma   90.00
#
_symmetry.space_group_name_H-M   'P 1'
#
loop_
_entity.id
_entity.type
_entity.pdbx_description
1 polymer ?
#
loop_
_entity_poly.entity_id
_entity_poly.type
_entity_poly.pdbx_seq_one_letter_code
_entity_poly.pdbx_strand_id
1 'polypeptide(L)'
;MNKTLTLIIRTILISIHILLLRGGSAASTPPLPSPPATCSDELVTFSLCLPYIAAFPNNITEIPPLQCCEHVSIAFASGSALCLCYFVHRPGILGFPINSTKLMSLTSVCPEKRHGSKANFSLDSLCSGSKYTDTYLKS
;
A
#
# COMPACT_ATOMS: atom_id res chain seq x y z
N MET A 1 -15.36 -62.59 14.08
CA MET A 1 -14.45 -61.78 14.93
C MET A 1 -13.48 -61.01 14.03
N ASN A 2 -13.99 -60.02 13.29
CA ASN A 2 -13.23 -59.28 12.27
C ASN A 2 -13.71 -57.83 12.13
N LYS A 3 -15.03 -57.59 12.20
CA LYS A 3 -15.63 -56.25 12.09
C LYS A 3 -15.24 -55.33 13.26
N THR A 4 -15.21 -55.85 14.49
CA THR A 4 -14.80 -55.08 15.68
C THR A 4 -13.32 -54.69 15.63
N LEU A 5 -12.47 -55.59 15.12
CA LEU A 5 -11.04 -55.34 14.94
C LEU A 5 -10.80 -54.27 13.85
N THR A 6 -11.52 -54.33 12.74
CA THR A 6 -11.44 -53.31 11.68
C THR A 6 -11.88 -51.93 12.17
N LEU A 7 -12.88 -51.86 13.04
CA LEU A 7 -13.38 -50.59 13.59
C LEU A 7 -12.35 -49.95 14.54
N ILE A 8 -11.67 -50.75 15.36
CA ILE A 8 -10.60 -50.29 16.27
C ILE A 8 -9.39 -49.78 15.47
N ILE A 9 -9.00 -50.47 14.39
CA ILE A 9 -7.87 -50.03 13.56
C ILE A 9 -8.18 -48.68 12.89
N ARG A 10 -9.42 -48.48 12.43
CA ARG A 10 -9.85 -47.21 11.82
C ARG A 10 -9.83 -46.04 12.81
N THR A 11 -10.31 -46.24 14.04
CA THR A 11 -10.29 -45.16 15.06
C THR A 11 -8.89 -44.78 15.49
N ILE A 12 -7.95 -45.74 15.55
CA ILE A 12 -6.54 -45.48 15.84
C ILE A 12 -5.89 -44.65 14.72
N LEU A 13 -6.10 -45.02 13.45
CA LEU A 13 -5.55 -44.30 12.30
C LEU A 13 -6.03 -42.84 12.25
N ILE A 14 -7.31 -42.60 12.52
CA ILE A 14 -7.89 -41.25 12.54
C ILE A 14 -7.28 -40.41 13.67
N SER A 15 -7.14 -40.99 14.87
CA SER A 15 -6.55 -40.30 16.03
C SER A 15 -5.10 -39.87 15.77
N ILE A 16 -4.31 -40.73 15.11
CA ILE A 16 -2.92 -40.43 14.75
C ILE A 16 -2.85 -39.31 13.71
N HIS A 17 -3.74 -39.32 12.71
CA HIS A 17 -3.82 -38.23 11.73
C HIS A 17 -4.16 -36.89 12.40
N ILE A 18 -5.13 -36.86 13.32
CA ILE A 18 -5.50 -35.65 14.06
C ILE A 18 -4.33 -35.15 14.92
N LEU A 19 -3.55 -36.07 15.51
CA LEU A 19 -2.38 -35.71 16.33
C LEU A 19 -1.23 -35.12 15.49
N LEU A 20 -1.03 -35.64 14.27
CA LEU A 20 -0.02 -35.13 13.32
C LEU A 20 -0.37 -33.73 12.77
N LEU A 21 -1.66 -33.40 12.60
CA LEU A 21 -2.09 -32.06 12.18
C LEU A 21 -1.87 -30.97 13.25
N ARG A 22 -1.68 -31.35 14.52
CA ARG A 22 -1.57 -30.40 15.65
C ARG A 22 -0.12 -30.00 15.97
N GLY A 23 0.86 -30.52 15.23
CA GLY A 23 2.30 -30.35 15.46
C GLY A 23 2.96 -29.21 14.70
N GLY A 24 2.21 -28.23 14.20
CA GLY A 24 2.75 -27.01 13.59
C GLY A 24 2.87 -25.89 14.60
N SER A 25 3.79 -25.98 15.57
CA SER A 25 4.25 -24.78 16.28
C SER A 25 5.05 -23.97 15.28
N ALA A 26 4.37 -23.07 14.55
CA ALA A 26 5.04 -21.96 13.90
C ALA A 26 5.75 -21.20 15.01
N ALA A 27 7.05 -21.43 15.18
CA ALA A 27 7.89 -20.50 15.87
C ALA A 27 7.65 -19.16 15.16
N SER A 28 7.00 -18.24 15.85
CA SER A 28 6.82 -16.87 15.41
C SER A 28 8.19 -16.23 15.41
N THR A 29 8.97 -16.50 14.36
CA THR A 29 10.11 -15.66 14.00
C THR A 29 9.54 -14.25 13.90
N PRO A 30 10.07 -13.27 14.65
CA PRO A 30 9.66 -11.89 14.47
C PRO A 30 9.79 -11.57 12.98
N PRO A 31 8.79 -10.91 12.35
CA PRO A 31 8.88 -10.55 10.96
C PRO A 31 10.21 -9.80 10.76
N LEU A 32 11.01 -10.30 9.82
CA LEU A 32 12.24 -9.63 9.42
C LEU A 32 11.86 -8.19 9.06
N PRO A 33 12.64 -7.17 9.48
CA PRO A 33 12.35 -5.79 9.10
C PRO A 33 12.17 -5.73 7.58
N SER A 34 10.99 -5.26 7.16
CA SER A 34 10.70 -5.08 5.74
C SER A 34 11.78 -4.19 5.13
N PRO A 35 12.25 -4.47 3.89
CA PRO A 35 13.15 -3.55 3.21
C PRO A 35 12.52 -2.15 3.16
N PRO A 36 13.34 -1.08 3.15
CA PRO A 36 12.84 0.28 3.03
C PRO A 36 11.99 0.41 1.76
N ALA A 37 10.80 0.99 1.89
CA ALA A 37 9.89 1.17 0.76
C ALA A 37 10.54 2.02 -0.33
N THR A 38 10.49 1.54 -1.57
CA THR A 38 10.96 2.29 -2.74
C THR A 38 9.86 3.21 -3.24
N CYS A 39 10.21 4.24 -4.04
CA CYS A 39 9.16 5.05 -4.67
C CYS A 39 8.25 4.23 -5.60
N SER A 40 8.70 3.10 -6.12
CA SER A 40 7.82 2.19 -6.87
C SER A 40 6.73 1.59 -5.98
N ASP A 41 7.07 1.17 -4.75
CA ASP A 41 6.10 0.64 -3.79
C ASP A 41 5.09 1.71 -3.35
N GLU A 42 5.58 2.95 -3.15
CA GLU A 42 4.74 4.10 -2.82
C GLU A 42 3.81 4.45 -3.99
N LEU A 43 4.30 4.45 -5.23
CA LEU A 43 3.48 4.70 -6.42
C LEU A 43 2.40 3.62 -6.63
N VAL A 44 2.71 2.35 -6.34
CA VAL A 44 1.70 1.28 -6.32
C VAL A 44 0.64 1.58 -5.26
N THR A 45 1.04 2.02 -4.07
CA THR A 45 0.10 2.42 -3.02
C THR A 45 -0.78 3.60 -3.45
N PHE A 46 -0.20 4.61 -4.10
CA PHE A 46 -0.92 5.75 -4.64
C PHE A 46 -1.82 5.43 -5.83
N SER A 47 -1.71 4.24 -6.42
CA SER A 47 -2.64 3.78 -7.46
C SER A 47 -4.10 3.75 -6.97
N LEU A 48 -4.31 3.62 -5.65
CA LEU A 48 -5.63 3.74 -5.02
C LEU A 48 -6.28 5.11 -5.21
N CYS A 49 -5.51 6.15 -5.54
CA CYS A 49 -6.00 7.49 -5.83
C CYS A 49 -6.42 7.68 -7.30
N LEU A 50 -6.05 6.76 -8.21
CA LEU A 50 -6.31 6.88 -9.65
C LEU A 50 -7.76 7.12 -10.03
N PRO A 51 -8.75 6.48 -9.37
CA PRO A 51 -10.14 6.77 -9.65
C PRO A 51 -10.49 8.27 -9.59
N TYR A 52 -9.79 9.03 -8.74
CA TYR A 52 -9.94 10.47 -8.58
C TYR A 52 -8.98 11.29 -9.45
N ILE A 53 -7.67 10.99 -9.41
CA ILE A 53 -6.65 11.83 -10.05
C ILE A 53 -6.49 11.57 -11.55
N ALA A 54 -7.02 10.48 -12.09
CA ALA A 54 -6.94 10.22 -13.53
C ALA A 54 -7.68 11.31 -14.33
N ALA A 55 -7.28 11.51 -15.58
CA ALA A 55 -8.07 12.23 -16.56
C ALA A 55 -9.00 11.26 -17.31
N PHE A 56 -9.88 11.82 -18.14
CA PHE A 56 -10.72 11.02 -19.04
C PHE A 56 -9.86 10.04 -19.85
N PRO A 57 -10.29 8.76 -20.00
CA PRO A 57 -11.57 8.17 -19.56
C PRO A 57 -11.56 7.51 -18.17
N ASN A 58 -10.45 7.57 -17.44
CA ASN A 58 -10.26 6.80 -16.20
C ASN A 58 -10.67 7.55 -14.92
N ASN A 59 -11.20 8.77 -15.03
CA ASN A 59 -11.68 9.62 -13.94
C ASN A 59 -13.05 9.17 -13.40
N ILE A 60 -13.11 7.95 -12.85
CA ILE A 60 -14.37 7.31 -12.47
C ILE A 60 -15.02 7.89 -11.19
N THR A 61 -14.32 8.71 -10.40
CA THR A 61 -14.88 9.41 -9.23
C THR A 61 -14.42 10.86 -9.12
N GLU A 62 -15.29 11.72 -8.60
CA GLU A 62 -14.99 13.12 -8.27
C GLU A 62 -14.48 13.30 -6.83
N ILE A 63 -14.52 12.25 -6.01
CA ILE A 63 -14.06 12.26 -4.62
C ILE A 63 -13.00 11.17 -4.44
N PRO A 64 -11.86 11.45 -3.78
CA PRO A 64 -10.84 10.44 -3.52
C PRO A 64 -11.39 9.30 -2.64
N PRO A 65 -11.05 8.03 -2.95
CA PRO A 65 -11.37 6.91 -2.07
C PRO A 65 -10.80 7.11 -0.66
N LEU A 66 -11.48 6.60 0.37
CA LEU A 66 -11.03 6.74 1.76
C LEU A 66 -9.60 6.20 1.97
N GLN A 67 -9.29 5.05 1.36
CA GLN A 67 -7.98 4.42 1.42
C GLN A 67 -6.89 5.27 0.74
N CYS A 68 -7.22 5.94 -0.37
CA CYS A 68 -6.31 6.90 -0.99
C CYS A 68 -5.90 7.98 0.01
N CYS A 69 -6.86 8.61 0.68
CA CYS A 69 -6.57 9.66 1.64
C CYS A 69 -5.80 9.19 2.87
N GLU A 70 -6.03 7.96 3.32
CA GLU A 70 -5.24 7.36 4.40
C GLU A 70 -3.77 7.21 3.99
N HIS A 71 -3.50 6.67 2.80
CA HIS A 71 -2.14 6.50 2.30
C HIS A 71 -1.44 7.82 1.99
N VAL A 72 -2.17 8.81 1.46
CA VAL A 72 -1.65 10.17 1.28
C VAL A 72 -1.24 10.75 2.63
N SER A 73 -2.09 10.67 3.66
CA SER A 73 -1.76 11.18 5.00
C SER A 73 -0.55 10.48 5.61
N ILE A 74 -0.44 9.15 5.46
CA ILE A 74 0.72 8.38 5.92
C ILE A 74 1.99 8.83 5.20
N ALA A 75 1.92 9.02 3.88
CA ALA A 75 3.08 9.38 3.07
C ALA A 75 3.61 10.79 3.38
N PHE A 76 2.73 11.74 3.69
CA PHE A 76 3.16 13.06 4.16
C PHE A 76 3.83 12.99 5.53
N ALA A 77 3.33 12.15 6.44
CA ALA A 77 3.92 11.95 7.75
C ALA A 77 5.28 11.22 7.71
N SER A 78 5.47 10.31 6.75
CA SER A 78 6.72 9.53 6.59
C SER A 78 7.76 10.21 5.67
N GLY A 79 7.36 11.24 4.92
CA GLY A 79 8.18 11.87 3.89
C GLY A 79 8.16 11.15 2.54
N SER A 80 7.47 10.02 2.40
CA SER A 80 7.35 9.29 1.14
C SER A 80 6.44 9.98 0.11
N ALA A 81 5.73 11.04 0.50
CA ALA A 81 4.96 11.91 -0.40
C ALA A 81 5.82 12.52 -1.53
N LEU A 82 7.15 12.59 -1.37
CA LEU A 82 8.06 12.99 -2.45
C LEU A 82 7.94 12.08 -3.68
N CYS A 83 7.57 10.81 -3.49
CA CYS A 83 7.38 9.87 -4.60
C CYS A 83 6.18 10.24 -5.49
N LEU A 84 5.19 10.99 -4.98
CA LEU A 84 4.09 11.52 -5.82
C LEU A 84 4.59 12.48 -6.92
N CYS A 85 5.77 13.07 -6.74
CA CYS A 85 6.37 13.95 -7.73
C CYS A 85 6.67 13.23 -9.06
N TYR A 86 6.76 11.90 -9.07
CA TYR A 86 6.83 11.13 -10.31
C TYR A 86 5.60 11.37 -11.20
N PHE A 87 4.39 11.44 -10.65
CA PHE A 87 3.18 11.75 -11.42
C PHE A 87 3.18 13.19 -11.94
N VAL A 88 3.75 14.13 -11.18
CA VAL A 88 3.88 15.53 -11.60
C VAL A 88 4.85 15.67 -12.78
N HIS A 89 6.00 15.00 -12.72
CA HIS A 89 7.06 15.12 -13.72
C HIS A 89 6.85 14.20 -14.92
N ARG A 90 6.16 13.08 -14.73
CA ARG A 90 5.88 12.05 -15.74
C ARG A 90 4.38 11.68 -15.73
N PRO A 91 3.49 12.59 -16.15
CA PRO A 91 2.04 12.37 -16.09
C PRO A 91 1.52 11.20 -16.95
N GLY A 92 2.35 10.65 -17.85
CA GLY A 92 2.04 9.47 -18.66
C GLY A 92 2.66 8.15 -18.16
N ILE A 93 3.27 8.13 -16.97
CA ILE A 93 3.97 6.93 -16.46
C ILE A 93 3.07 5.69 -16.30
N LEU A 94 1.76 5.91 -16.21
CA LEU A 94 0.76 4.85 -16.04
C LEU A 94 0.14 4.36 -17.36
N GLY A 95 0.60 4.89 -18.51
CA GLY A 95 0.03 4.58 -19.83
C GLY A 95 -1.31 5.27 -20.12
N PHE A 96 -1.78 6.14 -19.21
CA PHE A 96 -2.96 6.99 -19.40
C PHE A 96 -2.74 8.35 -18.73
N PRO A 97 -3.47 9.41 -19.15
CA PRO A 97 -3.26 10.75 -18.62
C PRO A 97 -3.77 10.92 -17.19
N ILE A 98 -2.99 11.61 -16.37
CA ILE A 98 -3.38 12.08 -15.03
C ILE A 98 -3.83 13.54 -15.12
N ASN A 99 -4.84 13.90 -14.32
CA ASN A 99 -5.26 15.28 -14.11
C ASN A 99 -4.39 15.93 -13.03
N SER A 100 -3.45 16.78 -13.44
CA SER A 100 -2.50 17.44 -12.54
C SER A 100 -3.19 18.30 -11.48
N THR A 101 -4.27 18.98 -11.82
CA THR A 101 -5.03 19.78 -10.85
C THR A 101 -5.61 18.92 -9.74
N LYS A 102 -6.21 17.76 -10.08
CA LYS A 102 -6.73 16.81 -9.09
C LYS A 102 -5.61 16.16 -8.26
N LEU A 103 -4.45 15.92 -8.87
CA LEU A 103 -3.28 15.44 -8.16
C LEU A 103 -2.82 16.45 -7.10
N MET A 104 -2.66 17.73 -7.48
CA MET A 104 -2.23 18.79 -6.55
C MET A 104 -3.26 19.07 -5.45
N SER A 105 -4.55 18.85 -5.71
CA SER A 105 -5.59 19.02 -4.70
C SER A 105 -5.68 17.88 -3.69
N LEU A 106 -4.96 16.76 -3.86
CA LEU A 106 -5.02 15.63 -2.91
C LEU A 106 -4.77 16.07 -1.47
N THR A 107 -3.83 17.00 -1.23
CA THR A 107 -3.52 17.48 0.12
C THR A 107 -4.61 18.35 0.73
N SER A 108 -5.46 18.97 -0.08
CA SER A 108 -6.59 19.77 0.41
C SER A 108 -7.85 18.94 0.56
N VAL A 109 -8.08 17.94 -0.30
CA VAL A 109 -9.28 17.08 -0.25
C VAL A 109 -9.15 15.90 0.71
N CYS A 110 -7.93 15.47 1.04
CA CYS A 110 -7.69 14.42 2.01
C CYS A 110 -7.37 15.03 3.38
N PRO A 111 -8.31 14.98 4.35
CA PRO A 111 -8.10 15.56 5.66
C PRO A 111 -7.00 14.79 6.41
N GLU A 112 -6.02 15.53 6.92
CA GLU A 112 -4.97 14.95 7.75
C GLU A 112 -5.58 14.45 9.07
N LYS A 113 -5.47 13.14 9.34
CA LYS A 113 -6.06 12.53 10.55
C LYS A 113 -5.22 12.76 11.82
N ARG A 114 -4.06 13.43 11.74
CA ARG A 114 -3.10 13.54 12.85
C ARG A 114 -2.99 14.97 13.39
N HIS A 115 -3.74 15.22 14.47
CA HIS A 115 -3.32 16.01 15.63
C HIS A 115 -3.01 17.50 15.43
N GLY A 116 -4.04 18.34 15.21
CA GLY A 116 -4.05 19.76 15.58
C GLY A 116 -3.08 20.70 14.87
N SER A 117 -2.12 20.18 14.10
CA SER A 117 -1.23 20.97 13.26
C SER A 117 -1.83 21.03 11.88
N LYS A 118 -2.29 22.22 11.51
CA LYS A 118 -2.75 22.56 10.16
C LYS A 118 -1.50 22.73 9.28
N ALA A 119 -0.70 21.68 9.14
CA ALA A 119 0.43 21.70 8.24
C ALA A 119 -0.15 21.74 6.82
N ASN A 120 -0.06 22.92 6.19
CA ASN A 120 -0.51 23.10 4.81
C ASN A 120 0.52 22.44 3.89
N PHE A 121 0.45 21.11 3.79
CA PHE A 121 1.30 20.37 2.88
C PHE A 121 0.85 20.67 1.45
N SER A 122 1.76 21.22 0.65
CA SER A 122 1.54 21.50 -0.77
C SER A 122 2.44 20.59 -1.59
N LEU A 123 1.81 19.81 -2.47
CA LEU A 123 2.50 18.95 -3.43
C LEU A 123 3.39 19.76 -4.38
N ASP A 124 2.92 20.93 -4.83
CA ASP A 124 3.71 21.85 -5.65
C ASP A 124 5.01 22.28 -4.96
N SER A 125 4.93 22.67 -3.68
CA SER A 125 6.12 23.05 -2.91
C SER A 125 7.10 21.88 -2.76
N LEU A 126 6.57 20.70 -2.44
CA LEU A 126 7.35 19.47 -2.28
C LEU A 126 8.08 19.08 -3.57
N CYS A 127 7.38 19.17 -4.71
CA CYS A 127 7.91 18.78 -6.01
C CYS A 127 8.73 19.88 -6.71
N SER A 128 8.63 21.14 -6.26
CA SER A 128 9.49 22.24 -6.74
C SER A 128 10.85 22.23 -6.04
N GLY A 129 10.89 21.83 -4.77
CA GLY A 129 12.13 21.68 -4.00
C GLY A 129 12.92 20.42 -4.36
N SER A 130 12.25 19.42 -4.95
CA SER A 130 12.88 18.20 -5.43
C SER A 130 13.65 18.45 -6.73
N LYS A 131 14.81 19.10 -6.66
CA LYS A 131 15.86 18.73 -7.62
C LYS A 131 16.07 17.24 -7.41
N TYR A 132 15.83 16.46 -8.44
CA TYR A 132 16.07 15.02 -8.49
C TYR A 132 17.54 14.77 -8.13
N THR A 133 17.88 14.78 -6.85
CA THR A 133 19.15 14.25 -6.39
C THR A 133 18.95 12.76 -6.51
N ASP A 134 19.47 12.25 -7.60
CA ASP A 134 19.73 10.87 -7.96
C ASP A 134 20.58 10.15 -6.91
N THR A 135 20.13 10.18 -5.65
CA THR A 135 20.83 9.62 -4.49
C THR A 135 20.19 8.31 -4.04
N TYR A 136 19.05 7.92 -4.62
CA TYR A 136 18.39 6.63 -4.36
C TYR A 136 18.50 5.62 -5.51
N LEU A 137 19.26 5.96 -6.56
CA LEU A 137 19.57 5.07 -7.68
C LEU A 137 21.08 4.83 -7.77
N LYS A 138 21.71 4.57 -6.63
CA LYS A 138 23.07 4.03 -6.61
C LYS A 138 23.11 2.68 -5.89
N SER A 139 23.13 1.65 -6.75
CA SER A 139 23.85 0.37 -6.64
C SER A 139 23.49 -0.56 -5.48
#